data_AF-A0A2E9R1Q9-F1
#
_entry.id   AF-A0A2E9R1Q9-F1
#
_cell.length_a   1.000
_cell.length_b   1.000
_cell.length_c   1.000
_cell.angle_alpha   90.00
_cell.angle_beta   90.00
_cell.angle_gamma   90.00
#
_symmetry.space_group_name_H-M   'P 1'
#
loop_
_entity.id
_entity.type
_entity.pdbx_description
1 polymer ?
#
loop_
_entity_poly.entity_id
_entity_poly.type
_entity_poly.pdbx_seq_one_letter_code
_entity_poly.pdbx_strand_id
1 'polypeptide(L)'
;MRSFQTHILCFALILWGLPAHSWAAKSKKPATVTKKTSAKPMTPKQAQALAEKILLLSNKKQFKQVLGLMSPLIQKTISVTQLKQQLSMTLSTIGPYKAGTLNLRSQVTQAKHTRFIWQGTFAKEKGTVLLLLDSQQQVAGFIIQSPTLLRKIRQEQPTTLKKAQLAKLAKLVKNLMNGYNAGQWKIFCKDCNSVMKVLLKPPRFQNLIKVFHNRYGKVKRYAFFKASRLALAKILVLRYKGVFSKQVNKPMTIQFAFQQLKGKYLITGWQIKP
;
A
#
# COMPACT_ATOMS: atom_id res chain seq x y z
N MET A 1 4.50 22.27 12.70
CA MET A 1 3.46 21.26 12.37
C MET A 1 3.59 20.85 10.91
N ARG A 2 4.32 19.76 10.60
CA ARG A 2 4.60 19.34 9.21
C ARG A 2 3.52 18.36 8.74
N SER A 3 2.87 18.69 7.63
CA SER A 3 1.65 18.02 7.14
C SER A 3 1.88 16.56 6.75
N PHE A 4 0.98 15.70 7.23
CA PHE A 4 0.85 14.28 6.94
C PHE A 4 0.28 14.03 5.52
N GLN A 5 0.86 14.64 4.49
CA GLN A 5 0.31 14.69 3.12
C GLN A 5 0.94 13.72 2.10
N THR A 6 1.37 12.52 2.52
CA THR A 6 2.14 11.63 1.63
C THR A 6 1.50 10.26 1.40
N HIS A 7 0.19 10.09 1.56
CA HIS A 7 -0.43 8.76 1.38
C HIS A 7 -1.53 8.82 0.34
N ILE A 8 -1.17 8.41 -0.88
CA ILE A 8 -2.00 7.76 -1.91
C ILE A 8 -1.08 7.51 -3.11
N LEU A 9 -1.08 6.25 -3.55
CA LEU A 9 -0.45 5.71 -4.75
C LEU A 9 1.08 5.79 -4.80
N CYS A 10 1.71 4.75 -4.27
CA CYS A 10 2.18 3.70 -5.15
C CYS A 10 1.38 2.46 -4.76
N PHE A 11 1.28 1.45 -5.61
CA PHE A 11 0.68 0.18 -5.21
C PHE A 11 1.17 -0.19 -3.80
N ALA A 12 0.25 -0.32 -2.86
CA ALA A 12 0.50 -0.92 -1.56
C ALA A 12 0.77 -2.41 -1.79
N LEU A 13 1.88 -2.70 -2.48
CA LEU A 13 2.97 -3.43 -1.87
C LEU A 13 3.29 -2.73 -0.54
N ILE A 14 3.07 -3.48 0.54
CA ILE A 14 3.60 -3.24 1.88
C ILE A 14 2.81 -2.25 2.74
N LEU A 15 2.04 -2.82 3.68
CA LEU A 15 1.94 -2.45 5.10
C LEU A 15 2.51 -1.10 5.55
N TRP A 16 1.77 -0.01 5.39
CA TRP A 16 2.06 1.24 6.13
C TRP A 16 0.76 1.82 6.68
N GLY A 17 0.60 1.74 8.00
CA GLY A 17 -0.59 2.26 8.68
C GLY A 17 -0.89 1.72 10.09
N LEU A 18 0.04 1.01 10.76
CA LEU A 18 -0.09 0.72 12.19
C LEU A 18 0.91 1.58 12.98
N PRO A 19 0.46 2.45 13.91
CA PRO A 19 1.36 3.15 14.82
C PRO A 19 2.11 2.13 15.70
N ALA A 20 3.41 2.39 15.94
CA ALA A 20 4.32 1.55 16.70
C ALA A 20 4.05 1.49 18.22
N HIS A 21 2.92 2.02 18.71
CA HIS A 21 2.67 2.20 20.15
C HIS A 21 1.50 1.41 20.75
N SER A 22 0.95 0.39 20.07
CA SER A 22 -0.17 -0.39 20.64
C SER A 22 0.04 -1.91 20.64
N TRP A 23 1.25 -2.37 20.92
CA TRP A 23 1.61 -3.80 21.01
C TRP A 23 1.92 -4.27 22.43
N ALA A 24 1.41 -3.58 23.45
CA ALA A 24 1.37 -4.09 24.81
C ALA A 24 -0.06 -4.55 25.15
N ALA A 25 -0.45 -5.73 24.67
CA ALA A 25 -1.56 -6.47 25.26
C ALA A 25 -0.94 -7.64 26.04
N LYS A 26 -0.98 -7.56 27.37
CA LYS A 26 -0.64 -8.67 28.26
C LYS A 26 -1.52 -9.87 27.88
N SER A 27 -0.96 -10.89 27.23
CA SER A 27 -1.60 -12.20 27.10
C SER A 27 -0.94 -13.17 28.08
N LYS A 28 -1.74 -13.72 28.99
CA LYS A 28 -1.36 -14.73 29.97
C LYS A 28 -1.04 -16.08 29.28
N LYS A 29 0.00 -16.73 29.82
CA LYS A 29 0.53 -18.11 29.64
C LYS A 29 1.14 -18.50 28.27
N PRO A 30 2.39 -19.02 28.26
CA PRO A 30 3.10 -19.38 27.03
C PRO A 30 2.70 -20.80 26.57
N ALA A 31 2.20 -20.91 25.34
CA ALA A 31 2.29 -22.16 24.60
C ALA A 31 3.73 -22.37 24.16
N THR A 32 4.21 -23.61 24.29
CA THR A 32 5.57 -24.08 23.97
C THR A 32 6.09 -23.46 22.68
N VAL A 33 7.01 -22.50 22.83
CA VAL A 33 7.64 -21.79 21.72
C VAL A 33 8.61 -22.77 21.07
N THR A 34 8.21 -23.36 19.96
CA THR A 34 9.17 -23.86 18.98
C THR A 34 10.09 -22.68 18.64
N LYS A 35 11.38 -22.79 19.01
CA LYS A 35 12.42 -21.82 18.64
C LYS A 35 12.44 -21.69 17.12
N LYS A 36 11.65 -20.78 16.55
CA LYS A 36 11.84 -20.32 15.18
C LYS A 36 13.17 -19.58 15.18
N THR A 37 14.19 -20.25 14.65
CA THR A 37 15.50 -19.69 14.36
C THR A 37 15.29 -18.44 13.52
N SER A 38 15.44 -17.27 14.14
CA SER A 38 15.46 -16.00 13.42
C SER A 38 16.69 -16.01 12.51
N ALA A 39 16.51 -15.75 11.22
CA ALA A 39 17.63 -15.64 10.30
C ALA A 39 18.57 -14.53 10.76
N LYS A 40 19.89 -14.76 10.61
CA LYS A 40 20.92 -13.75 10.91
C LYS A 40 20.59 -12.45 10.15
N PRO A 41 20.52 -11.28 10.83
CA PRO A 41 20.19 -10.03 10.16
C PRO A 41 21.14 -9.73 8.99
N MET A 42 20.57 -9.32 7.86
CA MET A 42 21.34 -8.94 6.68
C MET A 42 22.11 -7.64 6.96
N THR A 43 23.39 -7.60 6.60
CA THR A 43 24.20 -6.39 6.77
C THR A 43 23.78 -5.30 5.77
N PRO A 44 24.06 -4.01 6.04
CA PRO A 44 23.74 -2.94 5.09
C PRO A 44 24.36 -3.15 3.70
N LYS A 45 25.60 -3.68 3.63
CA LYS A 45 26.28 -4.03 2.36
C LYS A 45 25.53 -5.13 1.60
N GLN A 46 25.10 -6.18 2.28
CA GLN A 46 24.32 -7.27 1.67
C GLN A 46 22.95 -6.76 1.18
N ALA A 47 22.28 -5.94 1.99
CA ALA A 47 21.00 -5.35 1.63
C ALA A 47 21.12 -4.39 0.43
N GLN A 48 22.21 -3.62 0.36
CA GLN A 48 22.52 -2.75 -0.78
C GLN A 48 22.75 -3.57 -2.05
N ALA A 49 23.57 -4.62 -1.99
CA ALA A 49 23.81 -5.50 -3.14
C ALA A 49 22.51 -6.15 -3.65
N LEU A 50 21.62 -6.55 -2.75
CA LEU A 50 20.29 -7.07 -3.09
C LEU A 50 19.40 -6.01 -3.75
N ALA A 51 19.38 -4.79 -3.21
CA ALA A 51 18.63 -3.67 -3.80
C ALA A 51 19.16 -3.31 -5.20
N GLU A 52 20.47 -3.24 -5.38
CA GLU A 52 21.10 -3.00 -6.68
C GLU A 52 20.78 -4.13 -7.67
N LYS A 53 20.86 -5.40 -7.24
CA LYS A 53 20.48 -6.54 -8.07
C LYS A 53 19.04 -6.39 -8.58
N ILE A 54 18.08 -6.04 -7.71
CA ILE A 54 16.69 -5.81 -8.11
C ILE A 54 16.59 -4.69 -9.16
N LEU A 55 17.28 -3.56 -8.95
CA LEU A 55 17.26 -2.43 -9.89
C LEU A 55 17.87 -2.79 -11.25
N LEU A 56 19.00 -3.49 -11.27
CA LEU A 56 19.68 -3.90 -12.50
C LEU A 56 18.87 -4.94 -13.29
N LEU A 57 18.27 -5.92 -12.60
CA LEU A 57 17.33 -6.87 -13.23
C LEU A 57 16.10 -6.15 -13.80
N SER A 58 15.62 -5.10 -13.12
CA SER A 58 14.51 -4.27 -13.58
C SER A 58 14.88 -3.49 -14.85
N ASN A 59 16.08 -2.89 -14.91
CA ASN A 59 16.61 -2.25 -16.12
C ASN A 59 16.66 -3.23 -17.31
N LYS A 60 17.09 -4.48 -17.05
CA LYS A 60 17.14 -5.57 -18.05
C LYS A 60 15.77 -6.21 -18.35
N LYS A 61 14.67 -5.68 -17.79
CA LYS A 61 13.30 -6.20 -17.95
C LYS A 61 13.13 -7.68 -17.49
N GLN A 62 14.01 -8.17 -16.61
CA GLN A 62 14.00 -9.56 -16.09
C GLN A 62 13.05 -9.71 -14.89
N PHE A 63 11.77 -9.39 -15.09
CA PHE A 63 10.78 -9.27 -14.00
C PHE A 63 10.47 -10.58 -13.27
N LYS A 64 10.59 -11.74 -13.93
CA LYS A 64 10.42 -13.05 -13.27
C LYS A 64 11.51 -13.27 -12.20
N GLN A 65 12.75 -12.88 -12.51
CA GLN A 65 13.86 -12.97 -11.56
C GLN A 65 13.70 -11.98 -10.42
N VAL A 66 13.25 -10.74 -10.71
CA VAL A 66 12.91 -9.77 -9.66
C VAL A 66 11.85 -10.30 -8.70
N LEU A 67 10.77 -10.89 -9.23
CA LEU A 67 9.72 -11.48 -8.39
C LEU A 67 10.26 -12.65 -7.54
N GLY A 68 11.17 -13.46 -8.10
CA GLY A 68 11.81 -14.56 -7.38
C GLY A 68 12.67 -14.14 -6.18
N LEU A 69 13.14 -12.88 -6.14
CA LEU A 69 13.86 -12.32 -4.99
C LEU A 69 12.93 -11.85 -3.86
N MET A 70 11.62 -11.78 -4.10
CA MET A 70 10.62 -11.35 -3.13
C MET A 70 10.21 -12.50 -2.21
N SER A 71 9.66 -12.19 -1.03
CA SER A 71 9.17 -13.23 -0.12
C SER A 71 8.00 -14.02 -0.75
N PRO A 72 7.77 -15.29 -0.35
CA PRO A 72 6.70 -16.12 -0.89
C PRO A 72 5.31 -15.48 -0.80
N LEU A 73 5.08 -14.64 0.22
CA LEU A 73 3.83 -13.89 0.35
C LEU A 73 3.64 -12.92 -0.82
N ILE A 74 4.68 -12.19 -1.20
CA ILE A 74 4.64 -11.25 -2.33
C ILE A 74 4.50 -12.01 -3.64
N GLN A 75 5.25 -13.10 -3.82
CA GLN A 75 5.15 -13.96 -5.01
C GLN A 75 3.73 -14.50 -5.24
N LYS A 76 3.02 -14.86 -4.16
CA LYS A 76 1.61 -15.29 -4.22
C LYS A 76 0.61 -14.15 -4.47
N THR A 77 1.00 -12.91 -4.16
CA THR A 77 0.09 -11.76 -4.20
C THR A 77 0.15 -11.00 -5.52
N ILE A 78 1.31 -11.01 -6.19
CA ILE A 78 1.58 -10.17 -7.36
C ILE A 78 2.03 -11.03 -8.53
N SER A 79 1.40 -10.83 -9.68
CA SER A 79 1.82 -11.50 -10.91
C SER A 79 3.00 -10.80 -11.56
N VAL A 80 3.79 -11.56 -12.34
CA VAL A 80 4.89 -11.00 -13.14
C VAL A 80 4.40 -9.87 -14.04
N THR A 81 3.18 -9.97 -14.60
CA THR A 81 2.57 -8.93 -15.43
C THR A 81 2.31 -7.64 -14.65
N GLN A 82 1.80 -7.73 -13.42
CA GLN A 82 1.59 -6.55 -12.57
C GLN A 82 2.91 -5.88 -12.20
N LEU A 83 3.92 -6.69 -11.84
CA LEU A 83 5.26 -6.20 -11.53
C LEU A 83 5.89 -5.51 -12.75
N LYS A 84 5.81 -6.14 -13.94
CA LYS A 84 6.25 -5.57 -15.22
C LYS A 84 5.61 -4.21 -15.48
N GLN A 85 4.30 -4.09 -15.34
CA GLN A 85 3.58 -2.83 -15.56
C GLN A 85 4.08 -1.72 -14.61
N GLN A 86 4.25 -2.02 -13.33
CA GLN A 86 4.71 -1.05 -12.33
C GLN A 86 6.15 -0.59 -12.56
N LEU A 87 7.07 -1.54 -12.76
CA LEU A 87 8.48 -1.21 -12.96
C LEU A 87 8.70 -0.56 -14.32
N SER A 88 8.01 -0.98 -15.38
CA SER A 88 8.12 -0.33 -16.69
C SER A 88 7.61 1.12 -16.64
N MET A 89 6.50 1.39 -15.96
CA MET A 89 5.99 2.76 -15.73
C MET A 89 6.99 3.61 -14.95
N THR A 90 7.63 3.01 -13.94
CA THR A 90 8.62 3.69 -13.10
C THR A 90 9.82 4.08 -13.95
N LEU A 91 10.43 3.12 -14.65
CA LEU A 91 11.62 3.34 -15.48
C LEU A 91 11.35 4.20 -16.71
N SER A 92 10.15 4.19 -17.30
CA SER A 92 9.81 5.13 -18.37
C SER A 92 9.70 6.57 -17.85
N THR A 93 9.25 6.74 -16.61
CA THR A 93 9.10 8.05 -15.97
C THR A 93 10.43 8.64 -15.55
N ILE A 94 11.28 7.88 -14.86
CA ILE A 94 12.50 8.39 -14.20
C ILE A 94 13.80 7.94 -14.89
N GLY A 95 13.69 7.03 -15.87
CA GLY A 95 14.82 6.42 -16.55
C GLY A 95 15.39 5.17 -15.83
N PRO A 96 16.33 4.46 -16.47
CA PRO A 96 17.04 3.34 -15.85
C PRO A 96 17.90 3.79 -14.66
N TYR A 97 18.08 2.90 -13.69
CA TYR A 97 19.00 3.10 -12.56
C TYR A 97 20.46 3.10 -13.02
N LYS A 98 21.31 3.99 -12.45
CA LYS A 98 22.76 4.01 -12.64
C LYS A 98 23.46 3.21 -11.55
N ALA A 99 24.20 2.15 -11.92
CA ALA A 99 24.87 1.25 -10.98
C ALA A 99 25.84 1.98 -10.03
N GLY A 100 26.00 1.50 -8.79
CA GLY A 100 26.94 2.05 -7.81
C GLY A 100 26.52 3.38 -7.19
N THR A 101 25.28 3.84 -7.42
CA THR A 101 24.83 5.15 -6.94
C THR A 101 23.92 5.09 -5.71
N LEU A 102 23.68 3.89 -5.13
CA LEU A 102 22.94 3.76 -3.88
C LEU A 102 23.76 4.28 -2.70
N ASN A 103 23.27 5.33 -2.04
CA ASN A 103 23.83 5.87 -0.80
C ASN A 103 22.80 5.70 0.33
N LEU A 104 23.17 4.98 1.40
CA LEU A 104 22.28 4.67 2.52
C LEU A 104 21.98 5.95 3.31
N ARG A 105 20.69 6.25 3.44
CA ARG A 105 20.21 7.41 4.21
C ARG A 105 19.70 7.03 5.59
N SER A 106 19.08 5.86 5.71
CA SER A 106 18.52 5.40 6.97
C SER A 106 18.33 3.89 6.99
N GLN A 107 18.55 3.30 8.17
CA GLN A 107 18.18 1.94 8.51
C GLN A 107 17.27 1.99 9.74
N VAL A 108 16.15 1.28 9.70
CA VAL A 108 15.24 1.13 10.84
C VAL A 108 14.92 -0.34 11.02
N THR A 109 15.39 -0.91 12.13
CA THR A 109 15.11 -2.30 12.51
C THR A 109 13.98 -2.31 13.54
N GLN A 110 12.95 -3.11 13.29
CA GLN A 110 11.87 -3.41 14.22
C GLN A 110 11.75 -4.92 14.39
N ALA A 111 11.08 -5.38 15.44
CA ALA A 111 11.05 -6.79 15.87
C ALA A 111 10.73 -7.83 14.77
N LYS A 112 10.09 -7.42 13.66
CA LYS A 112 9.74 -8.32 12.55
C LYS A 112 10.22 -7.87 11.18
N HIS A 113 10.82 -6.68 11.08
CA HIS A 113 11.20 -6.12 9.78
C HIS A 113 12.40 -5.19 9.90
N THR A 114 13.24 -5.20 8.87
CA THR A 114 14.31 -4.22 8.70
C THR A 114 14.04 -3.40 7.45
N ARG A 115 14.00 -2.07 7.60
CA ARG A 115 13.79 -1.13 6.51
C ARG A 115 15.10 -0.42 6.21
N PHE A 116 15.52 -0.48 4.95
CA PHE A 116 16.64 0.30 4.42
C PHE A 116 16.12 1.33 3.44
N ILE A 117 16.65 2.55 3.53
CA ILE A 117 16.30 3.67 2.66
C ILE A 117 17.59 4.21 2.07
N TRP A 118 17.74 4.10 0.75
CA TRP A 118 18.83 4.69 0.00
C TRP A 118 18.34 5.86 -0.86
N GLN A 119 19.25 6.75 -1.18
CA GLN A 119 19.12 7.60 -2.36
C GLN A 119 19.88 6.93 -3.51
N GLY A 120 19.27 6.85 -4.69
CA GLY A 120 19.88 6.33 -5.92
C GLY A 120 19.76 7.33 -7.06
N THR A 121 20.61 7.19 -8.07
CA THR A 121 20.55 8.01 -9.29
C THR A 121 19.92 7.21 -10.42
N PHE A 122 18.90 7.80 -11.05
CA PHE A 122 18.28 7.30 -12.27
C PHE A 122 18.64 8.22 -13.43
N ALA A 123 18.41 7.79 -14.67
CA ALA A 123 18.86 8.56 -15.83
C ALA A 123 18.30 9.99 -15.88
N LYS A 124 17.08 10.22 -15.38
CA LYS A 124 16.43 11.55 -15.43
C LYS A 124 16.46 12.31 -14.11
N GLU A 125 16.61 11.63 -12.97
CA GLU A 125 16.60 12.29 -11.64
C GLU A 125 17.17 11.39 -10.53
N LYS A 126 17.34 11.98 -9.34
CA LYS A 126 17.60 11.21 -8.10
C LYS A 126 16.29 10.71 -7.50
N GLY A 127 16.31 9.50 -6.96
CA GLY A 127 15.16 8.88 -6.31
C GLY A 127 15.51 8.23 -4.99
N THR A 128 14.49 7.91 -4.21
CA THR A 128 14.59 7.12 -2.98
C THR A 128 14.25 5.67 -3.31
N VAL A 129 15.10 4.75 -2.85
CA VAL A 129 14.90 3.31 -2.96
C VAL A 129 14.71 2.76 -1.54
N LEU A 130 13.59 2.09 -1.32
CA LEU A 130 13.25 1.49 -0.03
C LEU A 130 13.17 -0.02 -0.19
N LEU A 131 13.95 -0.73 0.63
CA LEU A 131 13.87 -2.18 0.79
C LEU A 131 13.32 -2.49 2.18
N LEU A 132 12.30 -3.35 2.23
CA LEU A 132 11.78 -3.92 3.46
C LEU A 132 12.09 -5.41 3.48
N LEU A 133 12.85 -5.82 4.49
CA LEU A 133 13.10 -7.22 4.80
C LEU A 133 12.17 -7.67 5.93
N ASP A 134 11.67 -8.91 5.86
CA ASP A 134 10.95 -9.53 6.98
C ASP A 134 11.91 -10.19 7.99
N SER A 135 11.36 -10.86 9.00
CA SER A 135 12.11 -11.58 10.02
C SER A 135 12.95 -12.74 9.47
N GLN A 136 12.67 -13.20 8.25
CA GLN A 136 13.44 -14.22 7.54
C GLN A 136 14.48 -13.59 6.59
N GLN A 137 14.68 -12.27 6.66
CA GLN A 137 15.53 -11.49 5.77
C GLN A 137 15.15 -11.60 4.28
N GLN A 138 13.89 -11.94 3.99
CA GLN A 138 13.37 -11.99 2.63
C GLN A 138 12.76 -10.63 2.26
N VAL A 139 12.75 -10.30 0.97
CA VAL A 139 12.21 -9.02 0.50
C VAL A 139 10.69 -9.02 0.60
N ALA A 140 10.18 -8.52 1.73
CA ALA A 140 8.78 -8.25 1.94
C ALA A 140 8.31 -7.01 1.18
N GLY A 141 9.26 -6.18 0.74
CA GLY A 141 8.94 -4.97 0.02
C GLY A 141 10.06 -4.26 -0.72
N PHE A 142 9.72 -3.68 -1.87
CA PHE A 142 10.63 -2.86 -2.66
C PHE A 142 9.88 -1.68 -3.28
N ILE A 143 10.32 -0.46 -3.00
CA ILE A 143 9.65 0.77 -3.47
C ILE A 143 10.70 1.73 -4.05
N ILE A 144 10.40 2.28 -5.22
CA ILE A 144 11.13 3.39 -5.83
C ILE A 144 10.23 4.63 -5.77
N GLN A 145 10.77 5.75 -5.29
CA GLN A 145 10.09 7.03 -5.25
C GLN A 145 10.97 8.10 -5.87
N SER A 146 10.37 9.02 -6.61
CA SER A 146 11.03 10.26 -7.04
C SER A 146 10.01 11.38 -7.09
N PRO A 147 10.44 12.66 -7.07
CA PRO A 147 9.53 13.79 -7.22
C PRO A 147 8.66 13.69 -8.48
N THR A 148 9.24 13.36 -9.63
CA THR A 148 8.50 13.27 -10.90
C THR A 148 7.54 12.08 -10.91
N LEU A 149 7.97 10.91 -10.42
CA LEU A 149 7.12 9.73 -10.32
C LEU A 149 5.91 9.99 -9.42
N LEU A 150 6.14 10.59 -8.25
CA LEU A 150 5.06 10.93 -7.33
C LEU A 150 4.11 11.96 -7.96
N ARG A 151 4.64 12.98 -8.66
CA ARG A 151 3.81 13.97 -9.37
C ARG A 151 2.91 13.30 -10.41
N LYS A 152 3.46 12.43 -11.26
CA LYS A 152 2.67 11.75 -12.30
C LYS A 152 1.67 10.75 -11.72
N ILE A 153 2.06 9.98 -10.72
CA ILE A 153 1.17 8.98 -10.10
C ILE A 153 0.03 9.67 -9.33
N ARG A 154 0.29 10.82 -8.70
CA ARG A 154 -0.71 11.61 -7.97
C ARG A 154 -1.54 12.51 -8.87
N GLN A 155 -1.20 12.62 -10.15
CA GLN A 155 -1.95 13.45 -11.07
C GLN A 155 -3.35 12.86 -11.26
N GLU A 156 -4.31 13.56 -10.69
CA GLU A 156 -5.72 13.26 -10.79
C GLU A 156 -6.33 14.06 -11.93
N GLN A 157 -6.98 13.36 -12.84
CA GLN A 157 -7.80 13.97 -13.87
C GLN A 157 -9.26 13.91 -13.42
N PRO A 158 -10.02 15.01 -13.52
CA PRO A 158 -11.45 14.96 -13.27
C PRO A 158 -12.08 13.95 -14.24
N THR A 159 -13.05 13.18 -13.75
CA THR A 159 -13.78 12.22 -14.57
C THR A 159 -15.25 12.32 -14.26
N THR A 160 -16.05 12.39 -15.31
CA THR A 160 -17.49 12.25 -15.22
C THR A 160 -17.84 10.77 -15.19
N LEU A 161 -18.80 10.40 -14.35
CA LEU A 161 -19.31 9.04 -14.25
C LEU A 161 -20.76 9.03 -14.73
N LYS A 162 -21.10 8.10 -15.62
CA LYS A 162 -22.50 7.88 -16.01
C LYS A 162 -23.31 7.52 -14.75
N LYS A 163 -24.57 7.97 -14.68
CA LYS A 163 -25.48 7.73 -13.53
C LYS A 163 -25.53 6.25 -13.12
N ALA A 164 -25.66 5.35 -14.10
CA ALA A 164 -25.67 3.91 -13.87
C ALA A 164 -24.34 3.37 -13.30
N GLN A 165 -23.20 3.90 -13.73
CA GLN A 165 -21.89 3.51 -13.22
C GLN A 165 -21.69 4.01 -11.78
N LEU A 166 -22.08 5.25 -11.51
CA LEU A 166 -22.04 5.82 -10.16
C LEU A 166 -22.92 5.02 -9.20
N ALA A 167 -24.13 4.63 -9.60
CA ALA A 167 -25.01 3.78 -8.78
C ALA A 167 -24.38 2.42 -8.45
N LYS A 168 -23.75 1.77 -9.44
CA LYS A 168 -23.01 0.51 -9.22
C LYS A 168 -21.88 0.69 -8.21
N LEU A 169 -21.07 1.73 -8.36
CA LEU A 169 -19.94 2.02 -7.46
C LEU A 169 -20.43 2.41 -6.05
N ALA A 170 -21.50 3.20 -5.96
CA ALA A 170 -22.10 3.58 -4.68
C ALA A 170 -22.61 2.36 -3.90
N LYS A 171 -23.14 1.32 -4.57
CA LYS A 171 -23.50 0.04 -3.94
C LYS A 171 -22.29 -0.66 -3.32
N LEU A 172 -21.15 -0.67 -4.02
CA LEU A 172 -19.90 -1.24 -3.49
C LEU A 172 -19.40 -0.47 -2.25
N VAL A 173 -19.44 0.87 -2.32
CA VAL A 173 -19.10 1.73 -1.18
C VAL A 173 -20.03 1.46 0.01
N LYS A 174 -21.34 1.32 -0.23
CA LYS A 174 -22.32 1.00 0.81
C LYS A 174 -22.01 -0.32 1.51
N ASN A 175 -21.72 -1.38 0.75
CA ASN A 175 -21.34 -2.67 1.32
C ASN A 175 -20.07 -2.55 2.18
N LEU A 176 -19.04 -1.87 1.68
CA LEU A 176 -17.79 -1.69 2.43
C LEU A 176 -18.03 -0.88 3.71
N MET A 177 -18.80 0.20 3.67
CA MET A 177 -19.16 1.00 4.85
C MET A 177 -20.02 0.22 5.86
N ASN A 178 -20.92 -0.65 5.40
CA ASN A 178 -21.65 -1.57 6.28
C ASN A 178 -20.69 -2.54 6.99
N GLY A 179 -19.75 -3.12 6.24
CA GLY A 179 -18.71 -3.98 6.81
C GLY A 179 -17.79 -3.26 7.79
N TYR A 180 -17.48 -1.97 7.54
CA TYR A 180 -16.73 -1.11 8.45
C TYR A 180 -17.51 -0.92 9.75
N ASN A 181 -18.74 -0.40 9.67
CA ASN A 181 -19.60 -0.13 10.83
C ASN A 181 -19.87 -1.37 11.69
N ALA A 182 -20.02 -2.53 11.06
CA ALA A 182 -20.24 -3.81 11.72
C ALA A 182 -18.95 -4.47 12.23
N GLY A 183 -17.77 -4.00 11.81
CA GLY A 183 -16.50 -4.67 12.09
C GLY A 183 -16.42 -6.07 11.49
N GLN A 184 -17.09 -6.32 10.36
CA GLN A 184 -17.18 -7.64 9.73
C GLN A 184 -16.35 -7.72 8.45
N TRP A 185 -15.27 -8.52 8.52
CA TRP A 185 -14.31 -8.66 7.41
C TRP A 185 -14.95 -9.20 6.13
N LYS A 186 -15.80 -10.23 6.24
CA LYS A 186 -16.44 -10.88 5.09
C LYS A 186 -17.28 -9.89 4.27
N ILE A 187 -17.98 -8.99 4.95
CA ILE A 187 -18.76 -7.92 4.31
C ILE A 187 -17.83 -6.85 3.74
N PHE A 188 -16.90 -6.36 4.55
CA PHE A 188 -15.98 -5.28 4.17
C PHE A 188 -15.14 -5.63 2.93
N CYS A 189 -14.58 -6.84 2.91
CA CYS A 189 -13.67 -7.29 1.86
C CYS A 189 -14.36 -8.00 0.69
N LYS A 190 -15.70 -8.08 0.66
CA LYS A 190 -16.44 -8.80 -0.41
C LYS A 190 -15.98 -8.36 -1.80
N ASP A 191 -15.99 -7.04 -2.02
CA ASP A 191 -15.70 -6.38 -3.29
C ASP A 191 -14.24 -5.90 -3.41
N CYS A 192 -13.36 -6.33 -2.52
CA CYS A 192 -11.93 -6.03 -2.57
C CYS A 192 -11.19 -6.89 -3.61
N ASN A 193 -10.14 -6.34 -4.21
CA ASN A 193 -9.23 -7.12 -5.03
C ASN A 193 -8.41 -8.14 -4.18
N SER A 194 -7.74 -9.08 -4.86
CA SER A 194 -6.96 -10.14 -4.21
C SER A 194 -5.89 -9.57 -3.27
N VAL A 195 -5.20 -8.52 -3.70
CA VAL A 195 -4.15 -7.85 -2.91
C VAL A 195 -4.72 -7.32 -1.59
N MET A 196 -5.82 -6.55 -1.66
CA MET A 196 -6.44 -5.96 -0.48
C MET A 196 -6.99 -7.04 0.47
N LYS A 197 -7.52 -8.15 -0.06
CA LYS A 197 -7.95 -9.32 0.75
C LYS A 197 -6.78 -9.97 1.50
N VAL A 198 -5.61 -10.11 0.86
CA VAL A 198 -4.41 -10.66 1.50
C VAL A 198 -3.85 -9.70 2.56
N LEU A 199 -3.82 -8.40 2.27
CA LEU A 199 -3.32 -7.39 3.21
C LEU A 199 -4.22 -7.29 4.44
N LEU A 200 -5.53 -7.33 4.24
CA LEU A 200 -6.53 -7.19 5.30
C LEU A 200 -7.04 -8.52 5.83
N LYS A 201 -6.26 -9.61 5.87
CA LYS A 201 -6.68 -10.88 6.51
C LYS A 201 -7.36 -10.65 7.87
N PRO A 202 -8.33 -11.48 8.29
CA PRO A 202 -9.23 -11.16 9.41
C PRO A 202 -8.56 -10.58 10.67
N PRO A 203 -7.44 -11.12 11.19
CA PRO A 203 -6.78 -10.55 12.38
C PRO A 203 -6.29 -9.11 12.17
N ARG A 204 -5.75 -8.81 10.98
CA ARG A 204 -5.24 -7.47 10.64
C ARG A 204 -6.38 -6.48 10.45
N PHE A 205 -7.47 -6.94 9.83
CA PHE A 205 -8.67 -6.14 9.68
C PHE A 205 -9.28 -5.77 11.04
N GLN A 206 -9.41 -6.72 11.97
CA GLN A 206 -9.96 -6.43 13.30
C GLN A 206 -9.14 -5.38 14.04
N ASN A 207 -7.81 -5.48 13.99
CA ASN A 207 -6.93 -4.47 14.59
C ASN A 207 -7.09 -3.09 13.91
N LEU A 208 -7.11 -3.04 12.57
CA LEU A 208 -7.30 -1.80 11.82
C LEU A 208 -8.63 -1.13 12.15
N ILE A 209 -9.73 -1.90 12.13
CA ILE A 209 -11.07 -1.39 12.44
C ILE A 209 -11.16 -0.92 13.88
N LYS A 210 -10.57 -1.63 14.85
CA LYS A 210 -10.53 -1.16 16.24
C LYS A 210 -9.87 0.22 16.34
N VAL A 211 -8.74 0.42 15.68
CA VAL A 211 -8.04 1.72 15.65
C VAL A 211 -8.93 2.80 15.01
N PHE A 212 -9.58 2.50 13.89
CA PHE A 212 -10.43 3.47 13.20
C PHE A 212 -11.73 3.78 13.95
N HIS A 213 -12.38 2.79 14.55
CA HIS A 213 -13.54 3.02 15.43
C HIS A 213 -13.15 3.80 16.69
N ASN A 214 -11.96 3.58 17.23
CA ASN A 214 -11.47 4.36 18.36
C ASN A 214 -11.25 5.82 17.98
N ARG A 215 -10.66 6.09 16.82
CA ARG A 215 -10.32 7.44 16.34
C ARG A 215 -11.51 8.22 15.77
N TYR A 216 -12.29 7.59 14.90
CA TYR A 216 -13.35 8.23 14.14
C TYR A 216 -14.75 7.77 14.59
N GLY A 217 -14.88 6.53 15.06
CA GLY A 217 -16.17 5.92 15.35
C GLY A 217 -16.84 5.32 14.11
N LYS A 218 -18.14 5.07 14.20
CA LYS A 218 -18.95 4.55 13.09
C LYS A 218 -19.30 5.68 12.12
N VAL A 219 -19.44 5.37 10.83
CA VAL A 219 -19.92 6.31 9.82
C VAL A 219 -21.43 6.45 10.01
N LYS A 220 -21.92 7.68 10.21
CA LYS A 220 -23.34 8.00 10.39
C LYS A 220 -24.02 8.34 9.07
N ARG A 221 -23.40 9.22 8.29
CA ARG A 221 -23.88 9.63 6.95
C ARG A 221 -22.69 9.92 6.05
N TYR A 222 -22.85 9.72 4.74
CA TYR A 222 -21.86 10.08 3.74
C TYR A 222 -22.51 10.38 2.39
N ALA A 223 -21.96 11.35 1.66
CA ALA A 223 -22.47 11.79 0.36
C ALA A 223 -21.34 11.89 -0.67
N PHE A 224 -21.58 11.38 -1.87
CA PHE A 224 -20.62 11.48 -2.98
C PHE A 224 -20.48 12.94 -3.41
N PHE A 225 -19.25 13.39 -3.69
CA PHE A 225 -19.03 14.75 -4.18
C PHE A 225 -17.98 14.88 -5.29
N LYS A 226 -17.08 13.91 -5.46
CA LYS A 226 -16.04 14.01 -6.49
C LYS A 226 -15.61 12.64 -7.01
N ALA A 227 -15.47 12.54 -8.32
CA ALA A 227 -14.77 11.45 -8.98
C ALA A 227 -13.53 11.99 -9.71
N SER A 228 -12.45 11.22 -9.66
CA SER A 228 -11.24 11.49 -10.42
C SER A 228 -10.58 10.20 -10.87
N ARG A 229 -9.77 10.25 -11.92
CA ARG A 229 -8.98 9.13 -12.40
C ARG A 229 -7.51 9.43 -12.23
N LEU A 230 -6.75 8.41 -11.87
CA LEU A 230 -5.30 8.51 -11.76
C LEU A 230 -4.70 8.11 -13.09
N ALA A 231 -4.07 9.08 -13.76
CA ALA A 231 -3.72 9.01 -15.18
C ALA A 231 -2.94 7.72 -15.53
N LEU A 232 -1.96 7.35 -14.69
CA LEU A 232 -1.09 6.21 -14.96
C LEU A 232 -1.61 4.85 -14.47
N ALA A 233 -2.52 4.84 -13.50
CA ALA A 233 -2.90 3.59 -12.82
C ALA A 233 -4.21 2.97 -13.32
N LYS A 234 -4.95 3.66 -14.21
CA LYS A 234 -6.35 3.31 -14.57
C LYS A 234 -7.25 3.11 -13.34
N ILE A 235 -6.88 3.73 -12.20
CA ILE A 235 -7.62 3.66 -10.95
C ILE A 235 -8.63 4.80 -10.93
N LEU A 236 -9.88 4.46 -10.66
CA LEU A 236 -10.95 5.41 -10.40
C LEU A 236 -10.99 5.72 -8.90
N VAL A 237 -11.06 7.00 -8.57
CA VAL A 237 -11.11 7.49 -7.19
C VAL A 237 -12.46 8.16 -6.98
N LEU A 238 -13.23 7.67 -6.00
CA LEU A 238 -14.46 8.33 -5.55
C LEU A 238 -14.24 8.91 -4.16
N ARG A 239 -14.73 10.14 -3.97
CA ARG A 239 -14.67 10.85 -2.70
C ARG A 239 -16.06 11.17 -2.20
N TYR A 240 -16.21 10.97 -0.89
CA TYR A 240 -17.42 11.19 -0.14
C TYR A 240 -17.13 12.13 1.03
N LYS A 241 -18.05 13.04 1.34
CA LYS A 241 -18.06 13.76 2.61
C LYS A 241 -18.80 12.88 3.62
N GLY A 242 -18.16 12.54 4.73
CA GLY A 242 -18.67 11.63 5.74
C GLY A 242 -18.71 12.27 7.12
N VAL A 243 -19.75 11.97 7.88
CA VAL A 243 -19.86 12.32 9.30
C VAL A 243 -19.70 11.05 10.11
N PHE A 244 -18.81 11.09 11.10
CA PHE A 244 -18.50 9.95 11.96
C PHE A 244 -18.93 10.23 13.40
N SER A 245 -19.27 9.17 14.14
CA SER A 245 -19.86 9.30 15.48
C SER A 245 -18.96 9.95 16.53
N LYS A 246 -17.63 9.95 16.34
CA LYS A 246 -16.68 10.66 17.22
C LYS A 246 -16.13 11.97 16.61
N GLN A 247 -16.57 12.34 15.42
CA GLN A 247 -16.15 13.54 14.68
C GLN A 247 -17.39 14.25 14.12
N VAL A 248 -18.37 14.52 14.99
CA VAL A 248 -19.71 15.00 14.59
C VAL A 248 -19.64 16.37 13.92
N ASN A 249 -18.78 17.25 14.44
CA ASN A 249 -18.68 18.65 14.01
C ASN A 249 -17.61 18.88 12.92
N LYS A 250 -16.96 17.82 12.42
CA LYS A 250 -15.88 17.92 11.43
C LYS A 250 -16.14 16.95 10.28
N PRO A 251 -16.73 17.40 9.16
CA PRO A 251 -17.00 16.54 8.02
C PRO A 251 -15.69 16.04 7.40
N MET A 252 -15.50 14.73 7.43
CA MET A 252 -14.30 14.06 6.95
C MET A 252 -14.44 13.73 5.46
N THR A 253 -13.35 13.68 4.72
CA THR A 253 -13.33 13.11 3.36
C THR A 253 -12.98 11.62 3.40
N ILE A 254 -13.91 10.79 2.95
CA ILE A 254 -13.68 9.36 2.73
C ILE A 254 -13.34 9.18 1.25
N GLN A 255 -12.23 8.50 0.95
CA GLN A 255 -11.82 8.23 -0.41
C GLN A 255 -11.71 6.74 -0.66
N PHE A 256 -12.22 6.29 -1.80
CA PHE A 256 -12.16 4.92 -2.27
C PHE A 256 -11.46 4.86 -3.62
N ALA A 257 -10.56 3.89 -3.77
CA ALA A 257 -9.85 3.61 -5.01
C ALA A 257 -10.36 2.30 -5.61
N PHE A 258 -10.73 2.34 -6.89
CA PHE A 258 -11.28 1.23 -7.65
C PHE A 258 -10.38 0.91 -8.83
N GLN A 259 -10.15 -0.38 -9.04
CA GLN A 259 -9.51 -0.92 -10.21
C GLN A 259 -10.55 -1.67 -11.04
N GLN A 260 -10.58 -1.42 -12.35
CA GLN A 260 -11.41 -2.20 -13.25
C GLN A 260 -10.62 -3.42 -13.74
N LEU A 261 -11.12 -4.62 -13.44
CA LEU A 261 -10.51 -5.89 -13.82
C LEU A 261 -11.58 -6.78 -14.45
N LYS A 262 -11.35 -7.19 -15.71
CA LYS A 262 -12.28 -8.03 -16.50
C LYS A 262 -13.74 -7.52 -16.45
N GLY A 263 -13.92 -6.21 -16.67
CA GLY A 263 -15.23 -5.56 -16.66
C GLY A 263 -15.84 -5.30 -15.27
N LYS A 264 -15.23 -5.79 -14.17
CA LYS A 264 -15.71 -5.57 -12.80
C LYS A 264 -14.88 -4.52 -12.08
N TYR A 265 -15.54 -3.67 -11.29
CA TYR A 265 -14.86 -2.74 -10.38
C TYR A 265 -14.56 -3.44 -9.06
N LEU A 266 -13.30 -3.43 -8.65
CA LEU A 266 -12.85 -3.96 -7.37
C LEU A 266 -12.20 -2.85 -6.56
N ILE A 267 -12.45 -2.86 -5.25
CA ILE A 267 -11.86 -1.91 -4.32
C ILE A 267 -10.40 -2.31 -4.10
N THR A 268 -9.48 -1.38 -4.38
CA THR A 268 -8.04 -1.59 -4.19
C THR A 268 -7.47 -0.76 -3.06
N GLY A 269 -8.25 0.16 -2.49
CA GLY A 269 -7.83 0.98 -1.37
C GLY A 269 -8.92 1.89 -0.87
N TRP A 270 -8.77 2.34 0.36
CA TRP A 270 -9.67 3.29 1.00
C TRP A 270 -8.93 4.09 2.07
N GLN A 271 -9.44 5.26 2.43
CA GLN A 271 -8.87 6.11 3.47
C GLN A 271 -9.91 7.11 4.01
N ILE A 272 -9.64 7.63 5.21
CA ILE A 272 -10.38 8.73 5.84
C ILE A 272 -9.39 9.88 6.05
N LYS A 273 -9.73 11.06 5.55
CA LYS A 273 -8.97 12.31 5.70
C LYS A 273 -9.81 13.35 6.44
N PRO A 274 -9.22 14.15 7.36
CA PRO A 274 -9.87 15.35 7.86
C PRO A 274 -10.11 16.35 6.72
#